data_AF-A0A345U8C1-F1
#
_entry.id   AF-A0A345U8C1-F1
#
_cell.length_a   1.000
_cell.length_b   1.000
_cell.length_c   1.000
_cell.angle_alpha   90.00
_cell.angle_beta   90.00
_cell.angle_gamma   90.00
#
_symmetry.space_group_name_H-M   'P 1'
#
loop_
_entity.id
_entity.type
_entity.pdbx_description
1 polymer ?
#
loop_
_entity_poly.entity_id
_entity_poly.type
_entity_poly.pdbx_seq_one_letter_code
_entity_poly.pdbx_strand_id
1 'polypeptide(L)'
;MKYKNILNKLEGKWIYQRTDYYANNKNTNYYQKEIQIKKKRNINQLYSEEHLTYNYQISNREKNEEIDYIFFKPNKSNFGKIHRITDDSINYYRFIIYSCNSIKIESVQQNLIYNEYIYLINSKFRISICILKKNHKYLAISFISEIKISH
;
A
#
# COMPACT_ATOMS: atom_id res chain seq x y z
N MET A 1 -20.94 6.04 14.06
CA MET A 1 -20.67 4.81 13.27
C MET A 1 -19.27 4.90 12.67
N LYS A 2 -18.26 4.17 13.19
CA LYS A 2 -16.90 4.16 12.61
C LYS A 2 -16.98 3.50 11.23
N TYR A 3 -16.84 4.25 10.15
CA TYR A 3 -16.78 3.68 8.79
C TYR A 3 -15.63 2.67 8.71
N LYS A 4 -15.95 1.38 8.71
CA LYS A 4 -14.98 0.29 8.47
C LYS A 4 -14.63 0.29 6.98
N ASN A 5 -13.65 1.10 6.60
CA ASN A 5 -13.08 1.06 5.26
C ASN A 5 -12.05 -0.07 5.11
N ILE A 6 -11.52 -0.22 3.89
CA ILE A 6 -10.52 -1.23 3.53
C ILE A 6 -9.31 -1.25 4.48
N LEU A 7 -8.88 -0.07 4.98
CA LEU A 7 -7.71 0.05 5.85
C LEU A 7 -7.88 -0.78 7.13
N ASN A 8 -9.08 -0.88 7.69
CA ASN A 8 -9.34 -1.70 8.90
C ASN A 8 -9.17 -3.21 8.70
N LYS A 9 -9.09 -3.67 7.45
CA LYS A 9 -9.10 -5.09 7.10
C LYS A 9 -7.71 -5.60 6.72
N LEU A 10 -6.69 -4.74 6.70
CA LEU A 10 -5.35 -5.07 6.20
C LEU A 10 -4.49 -5.85 7.21
N GLU A 11 -4.74 -5.71 8.50
CA GLU A 11 -3.98 -6.41 9.53
C GLU A 11 -4.08 -7.94 9.39
N GLY A 12 -2.94 -8.61 9.54
CA GLY A 12 -2.81 -10.06 9.45
C GLY A 12 -1.53 -10.51 8.73
N LYS A 13 -1.35 -11.83 8.64
CA LYS A 13 -0.34 -12.49 7.81
C LYS A 13 -0.92 -12.81 6.44
N TRP A 14 -0.15 -12.55 5.40
CA TRP A 14 -0.56 -12.73 4.02
C TRP A 14 0.50 -13.51 3.24
N ILE A 15 0.03 -14.46 2.43
CA ILE A 15 0.81 -14.94 1.29
C ILE A 15 0.69 -13.87 0.22
N TYR A 16 1.82 -13.35 -0.21
CA TYR A 16 1.96 -12.32 -1.23
C TYR A 16 2.50 -12.94 -2.50
N GLN A 17 1.78 -12.80 -3.61
CA GLN A 17 2.24 -13.17 -4.93
C GLN A 17 2.21 -11.93 -5.83
N ARG A 18 3.30 -11.70 -6.56
CA ARG A 18 3.40 -10.61 -7.54
C ARG A 18 3.96 -11.09 -8.87
N THR A 19 3.34 -10.61 -9.94
CA THR A 19 3.83 -10.73 -11.30
C THR A 19 4.06 -9.34 -11.87
N ASP A 20 5.29 -9.07 -12.31
CA ASP A 20 5.71 -7.83 -12.96
C ASP A 20 5.84 -8.02 -14.46
N TYR A 21 5.17 -7.17 -15.23
CA TYR A 21 5.24 -7.11 -16.68
C TYR A 21 5.98 -5.83 -17.09
N TYR A 22 7.17 -5.95 -17.66
CA TYR A 22 7.98 -4.81 -18.11
C TYR A 22 7.69 -4.48 -19.57
N ALA A 23 7.21 -3.27 -19.84
CA ALA A 23 6.75 -2.88 -21.17
C ALA A 23 7.89 -2.79 -22.20
N ASN A 24 9.09 -2.40 -21.77
CA ASN A 24 10.20 -2.09 -22.69
C ASN A 24 10.89 -3.33 -23.26
N ASN A 25 11.00 -4.41 -22.48
CA ASN A 25 11.70 -5.64 -22.87
C ASN A 25 10.79 -6.87 -22.88
N LYS A 26 9.50 -6.72 -22.56
CA LYS A 26 8.51 -7.80 -22.45
C LYS A 26 8.89 -8.88 -21.43
N ASN A 27 9.81 -8.58 -20.52
CA ASN A 27 10.16 -9.50 -19.45
C ASN A 27 9.02 -9.62 -18.45
N THR A 28 8.87 -10.82 -17.90
CA THR A 28 7.94 -11.09 -16.82
C THR A 28 8.71 -11.64 -15.63
N ASN A 29 8.58 -11.00 -14.47
CA ASN A 29 9.15 -11.50 -13.24
C ASN A 29 8.03 -11.95 -12.30
N TYR A 30 8.26 -13.06 -11.61
CA TYR A 30 7.34 -13.59 -10.62
C TYR A 30 8.08 -13.76 -9.31
N TYR A 31 7.42 -13.41 -8.21
CA TYR A 31 7.89 -13.79 -6.89
C TYR A 31 6.74 -13.93 -5.90
N GLN A 32 6.97 -14.79 -4.91
CA GLN A 32 6.06 -15.04 -3.81
C GLN A 32 6.82 -14.93 -2.50
N LYS A 33 6.15 -14.42 -1.46
CA LYS A 33 6.69 -14.35 -0.09
C LYS A 33 5.56 -14.27 0.93
N GLU A 34 5.90 -14.45 2.20
CA GLU A 34 4.99 -14.10 3.30
C GLU A 34 5.25 -12.67 3.80
N ILE A 35 4.17 -11.93 4.04
CA ILE A 35 4.24 -10.60 4.67
C ILE A 35 3.35 -10.57 5.91
N GLN A 36 3.78 -9.80 6.91
CA GLN A 36 2.95 -9.50 8.07
C GLN A 36 2.64 -8.00 8.10
N ILE A 37 1.36 -7.68 8.22
CA ILE A 37 0.89 -6.31 8.44
C ILE A 37 0.41 -6.21 9.89
N LYS A 38 1.02 -5.33 10.68
CA LYS A 38 0.64 -5.06 12.08
C LYS A 38 0.17 -3.63 12.23
N LYS A 39 -0.90 -3.41 13.00
CA LYS A 39 -1.33 -2.06 13.36
C LYS A 39 -0.53 -1.55 14.57
N LYS A 40 0.19 -0.44 14.42
CA LYS A 40 0.91 0.22 15.52
C LYS A 40 -0.01 1.27 16.18
N ARG A 41 -0.10 1.25 17.52
CA ARG A 41 -1.05 2.09 18.29
C ARG A 41 -0.48 3.44 18.76
N ASN A 42 0.85 3.65 18.74
CA ASN A 42 1.50 4.76 19.42
C ASN A 42 2.53 5.52 18.53
N ILE A 43 2.10 6.47 17.68
CA ILE A 43 3.01 7.50 17.09
C ILE A 43 2.50 8.92 17.42
N ASN A 44 1.69 9.06 18.46
CA ASN A 44 1.04 10.35 18.77
C ASN A 44 2.00 11.47 19.20
N GLN A 45 3.31 11.22 19.35
CA GLN A 45 4.26 12.26 19.78
C GLN A 45 4.99 12.99 18.63
N LEU A 46 5.00 12.48 17.40
CA LEU A 46 5.74 13.10 16.28
C LEU A 46 4.87 13.92 15.32
N TYR A 47 3.56 13.70 15.31
CA TYR A 47 2.64 14.32 14.34
C TYR A 47 1.50 15.02 15.07
N SER A 48 1.79 16.18 15.66
CA SER A 48 0.86 16.95 16.49
C SER A 48 -0.27 17.64 15.70
N GLU A 49 -0.19 17.70 14.36
CA GLU A 49 -1.06 18.60 13.57
C GLU A 49 -1.89 17.93 12.46
N GLU A 50 -1.59 16.70 12.04
CA GLU A 50 -2.38 16.02 11.00
C GLU A 50 -3.26 14.91 11.60
N HIS A 51 -4.50 14.81 11.13
CA HIS A 51 -5.47 13.77 11.54
C HIS A 51 -4.98 12.34 11.18
N LEU A 52 -4.07 11.81 12.00
CA LEU A 52 -3.56 10.45 11.92
C LEU A 52 -4.73 9.47 12.02
N THR A 53 -4.88 8.62 11.02
CA THR A 53 -6.01 7.68 10.96
C THR A 53 -5.57 6.24 11.12
N TYR A 54 -4.47 5.84 10.47
CA TYR A 54 -3.92 4.50 10.56
C TYR A 54 -2.40 4.53 10.53
N ASN A 55 -1.80 3.55 11.18
CA ASN A 55 -0.38 3.32 11.16
C ASN A 55 -0.13 1.81 11.08
N TYR A 56 0.53 1.40 10.01
CA TYR A 56 0.83 0.01 9.72
C TYR A 56 2.33 -0.19 9.62
N GLN A 57 2.81 -1.26 10.24
CA GLN A 57 4.13 -1.80 9.94
C GLN A 57 3.97 -3.03 9.08
N ILE A 58 4.68 -3.05 7.96
CA ILE A 58 4.82 -4.23 7.12
C ILE A 58 6.21 -4.80 7.37
N SER A 59 6.28 -6.06 7.78
CA SER A 59 7.55 -6.76 7.91
C SER A 59 7.67 -7.89 6.89
N ASN A 60 8.85 -7.97 6.29
CA ASN A 60 9.28 -9.06 5.43
C ASN A 60 10.32 -9.89 6.18
N ARG A 61 9.91 -11.07 6.67
CA ARG A 61 10.76 -11.93 7.50
C ARG A 61 12.01 -12.42 6.77
N GLU A 62 11.92 -12.65 5.46
CA GLU A 62 13.02 -13.20 4.66
C GLU A 62 14.19 -12.23 4.53
N LYS A 63 13.90 -10.92 4.55
CA LYS A 63 14.91 -9.86 4.35
C LYS A 63 15.21 -9.05 5.61
N ASN A 64 14.56 -9.37 6.72
CA ASN A 64 14.58 -8.56 7.95
C ASN A 64 14.28 -7.07 7.68
N GLU A 65 13.39 -6.78 6.72
CA GLU A 65 13.00 -5.44 6.32
C GLU A 65 11.70 -5.06 7.04
N GLU A 66 11.68 -3.89 7.67
CA GLU A 66 10.49 -3.28 8.24
C GLU A 66 10.18 -1.97 7.51
N ILE A 67 8.91 -1.79 7.14
CA ILE A 67 8.45 -0.60 6.44
C ILE A 67 7.22 -0.08 7.18
N ASP A 68 7.28 1.17 7.62
CA ASP A 68 6.15 1.83 8.25
C ASP A 68 5.34 2.64 7.23
N TYR A 69 4.02 2.51 7.29
CA TYR A 69 3.06 3.25 6.48
C TYR A 69 2.12 4.02 7.39
N ILE A 70 2.24 5.35 7.37
CA ILE A 70 1.46 6.26 8.19
C ILE A 70 0.43 6.97 7.32
N PHE A 71 -0.86 6.79 7.63
CA PHE A 71 -1.98 7.34 6.88
C PHE A 71 -2.58 8.55 7.59
N PHE A 72 -2.59 9.68 6.90
CA PHE A 72 -3.21 10.93 7.34
C PHE A 72 -4.46 11.19 6.50
N LYS A 73 -5.59 11.39 7.17
CA LYS A 73 -6.87 11.58 6.48
C LYS A 73 -7.66 12.71 7.14
N PRO A 74 -7.94 13.81 6.42
CA PRO A 74 -8.85 14.83 6.92
C PRO A 74 -10.24 14.25 7.23
N ASN A 75 -10.88 14.78 8.27
CA ASN A 75 -12.25 14.37 8.63
C ASN A 75 -13.21 14.52 7.44
N LYS A 76 -14.09 13.54 7.25
CA LYS A 76 -15.11 13.47 6.18
C LYS A 76 -14.56 13.46 4.73
N SER A 77 -13.24 13.44 4.51
CA SER A 77 -12.67 13.29 3.16
C SER A 77 -12.71 11.82 2.70
N ASN A 78 -12.54 11.58 1.39
CA ASN A 78 -12.26 10.25 0.84
C ASN A 78 -10.79 10.09 0.42
N PHE A 79 -9.97 11.13 0.54
CA PHE A 79 -8.55 11.08 0.20
C PHE A 79 -7.67 11.46 1.39
N GLY A 80 -6.38 11.21 1.27
CA GLY A 80 -5.39 11.56 2.28
C GLY A 80 -3.96 11.35 1.81
N LYS A 81 -3.02 11.43 2.74
CA LYS A 81 -1.58 11.27 2.51
C LYS A 81 -1.09 9.98 3.15
N ILE A 82 -0.06 9.38 2.56
CA ILE A 82 0.70 8.28 3.16
C ILE A 82 2.17 8.67 3.23
N HIS A 83 2.76 8.48 4.41
CA HIS A 83 4.21 8.46 4.56
C HIS A 83 4.68 7.01 4.64
N ARG A 84 5.50 6.60 3.68
CA ARG A 84 6.19 5.31 3.70
C ARG A 84 7.60 5.54 4.22
N ILE A 85 7.90 5.02 5.39
CA ILE A 85 9.16 5.20 6.08
C ILE A 85 9.94 3.89 6.02
N THR A 86 11.18 4.02 5.59
CA THR A 86 12.23 2.98 5.60
C THR A 86 13.42 3.54 6.37
N ASP A 87 14.39 2.70 6.71
CA ASP A 87 15.59 3.15 7.42
C ASP A 87 16.33 4.29 6.69
N ASP A 88 16.33 4.26 5.36
CA ASP A 88 17.10 5.21 4.53
C ASP A 88 16.29 6.39 4.01
N SER A 89 14.94 6.32 4.01
CA SER A 89 14.13 7.31 3.30
C SER A 89 12.68 7.38 3.74
N ILE A 90 12.09 8.56 3.52
CA ILE A 90 10.64 8.80 3.62
C ILE A 90 10.11 9.09 2.22
N ASN A 91 9.15 8.28 1.78
CA ASN A 91 8.46 8.45 0.51
C ASN A 91 7.01 8.90 0.75
N TYR A 92 6.55 9.84 -0.07
CA TYR A 92 5.24 10.46 0.07
C TYR A 92 4.29 9.98 -1.02
N TYR A 93 3.09 9.61 -0.61
CA TYR A 93 2.01 9.19 -1.49
C TYR A 93 0.71 9.90 -1.13
N ARG A 94 -0.22 9.90 -2.07
CA ARG A 94 -1.62 10.22 -1.83
C ARG A 94 -2.44 8.94 -1.94
N PHE A 95 -3.57 8.91 -1.25
CA PHE A 95 -4.52 7.84 -1.43
C PHE A 95 -5.94 8.37 -1.60
N ILE A 96 -6.77 7.60 -2.29
CA ILE A 96 -8.18 7.87 -2.53
C ILE A 96 -8.96 6.59 -2.24
N ILE A 97 -9.92 6.66 -1.32
CA ILE A 97 -10.84 5.58 -1.00
C ILE A 97 -12.05 5.71 -1.93
N TYR A 98 -12.19 4.77 -2.86
CA TYR A 98 -13.34 4.72 -3.77
C TYR A 98 -14.54 4.02 -3.15
N SER A 99 -14.30 3.01 -2.30
CA SER A 99 -15.37 2.26 -1.63
C SER A 99 -14.88 1.66 -0.31
N CYS A 100 -15.75 0.92 0.39
CA CYS A 100 -15.38 0.18 1.59
C CYS A 100 -14.34 -0.94 1.32
N ASN A 101 -14.16 -1.33 0.05
CA ASN A 101 -13.27 -2.43 -0.36
C ASN A 101 -12.23 -1.98 -1.39
N SER A 102 -12.14 -0.69 -1.75
CA SER A 102 -11.19 -0.23 -2.77
C SER A 102 -10.50 1.08 -2.42
N ILE A 103 -9.20 1.12 -2.66
CA ILE A 103 -8.33 2.27 -2.46
C ILE A 103 -7.36 2.37 -3.62
N LYS A 104 -7.11 3.60 -4.06
CA LYS A 104 -6.02 3.95 -4.96
C LYS A 104 -4.92 4.62 -4.17
N ILE A 105 -3.68 4.28 -4.45
CA ILE A 105 -2.47 4.96 -3.97
C ILE A 105 -1.77 5.55 -5.19
N GLU A 106 -1.28 6.77 -5.08
CA GLU A 106 -0.55 7.42 -6.16
C GLU A 106 0.63 8.24 -5.65
N SER A 107 1.67 8.33 -6.46
CA SER A 107 2.79 9.25 -6.25
C SER A 107 3.31 9.73 -7.59
N VAL A 108 3.74 10.98 -7.61
CA VAL A 108 4.35 11.63 -8.76
C VAL A 108 5.64 12.27 -8.30
N GLN A 109 6.76 11.82 -8.85
CA GLN A 109 8.08 12.37 -8.57
C GLN A 109 8.77 12.66 -9.89
N GLN A 110 9.04 13.95 -10.14
CA GLN A 110 9.54 14.43 -11.42
C GLN A 110 8.63 13.95 -12.56
N ASN A 111 9.12 13.06 -13.42
CA ASN A 111 8.35 12.49 -14.52
C ASN A 111 7.95 11.03 -14.30
N LEU A 112 8.19 10.48 -13.10
CA LEU A 112 7.82 9.13 -12.70
C LEU A 112 6.47 9.15 -11.99
N ILE A 113 5.52 8.37 -12.50
CA ILE A 113 4.17 8.26 -11.97
C ILE A 113 3.95 6.83 -11.51
N TYR A 114 3.60 6.68 -10.24
CA TYR A 114 3.16 5.44 -9.62
C TYR A 114 1.66 5.51 -9.35
N ASN A 115 0.92 4.50 -9.77
CA ASN A 115 -0.46 4.27 -9.31
C ASN A 115 -0.57 2.84 -8.84
N GLU A 116 -1.31 2.63 -7.77
CA GLU A 116 -1.69 1.30 -7.28
C GLU A 116 -3.17 1.30 -6.98
N TYR A 117 -3.86 0.28 -7.47
CA TYR A 117 -5.28 0.07 -7.23
C TYR A 117 -5.42 -1.20 -6.40
N ILE A 118 -5.89 -1.08 -5.17
CA ILE A 118 -6.07 -2.20 -4.26
C ILE A 118 -7.56 -2.46 -4.11
N TYR A 119 -7.96 -3.70 -4.38
CA TYR A 119 -9.33 -4.18 -4.23
C TYR A 119 -9.38 -5.39 -3.31
N LEU A 120 -10.18 -5.29 -2.25
CA LEU A 120 -10.45 -6.37 -1.33
C LEU A 120 -11.65 -7.17 -1.83
N ILE A 121 -11.38 -8.34 -2.43
CA ILE A 121 -12.41 -9.27 -2.90
C ILE A 121 -13.25 -9.77 -1.71
N ASN A 122 -12.58 -10.12 -0.62
CA ASN A 122 -13.19 -10.42 0.68
C ASN A 122 -12.18 -10.20 1.82
N SER A 123 -12.56 -10.39 3.08
CA SER A 123 -11.69 -10.11 4.24
C SER A 123 -10.37 -10.90 4.28
N LYS A 124 -10.24 -11.95 3.48
CA LYS A 124 -9.07 -12.84 3.38
C LYS A 124 -8.38 -12.81 2.01
N PHE A 125 -8.89 -12.06 1.04
CA PHE A 125 -8.33 -12.04 -0.30
C PHE A 125 -8.37 -10.63 -0.90
N ARG A 126 -7.21 -10.12 -1.32
CA ARG A 126 -7.09 -8.85 -2.04
C ARG A 126 -6.24 -8.99 -3.29
N ILE A 127 -6.53 -8.13 -4.24
CA ILE A 127 -5.79 -7.98 -5.49
C ILE A 127 -5.32 -6.53 -5.57
N SER A 128 -4.09 -6.34 -6.05
CA SER A 128 -3.58 -5.01 -6.39
C SER A 128 -3.06 -4.97 -7.81
N ILE A 129 -3.28 -3.84 -8.49
CA ILE A 129 -2.68 -3.54 -9.78
C ILE A 129 -1.81 -2.31 -9.62
N CYS A 130 -0.50 -2.46 -9.81
CA CYS A 130 0.43 -1.33 -9.82
C CYS A 130 0.78 -0.94 -11.26
N ILE A 131 0.91 0.35 -11.50
CA ILE A 131 1.25 0.93 -12.80
C ILE A 131 2.37 1.93 -12.57
N LEU A 132 3.48 1.72 -13.28
CA LEU A 132 4.62 2.62 -13.28
C LEU A 132 4.78 3.25 -14.67
N LYS A 133 4.82 4.58 -14.74
CA LYS A 133 5.03 5.35 -15.97
C LYS A 133 6.19 6.32 -15.82
N LYS A 134 6.93 6.57 -16.90
CA LYS A 134 7.90 7.66 -17.00
C LYS A 134 7.67 8.44 -18.30
N ASN A 135 7.60 9.77 -18.21
CA ASN A 135 7.28 10.62 -19.37
C ASN A 135 6.02 10.14 -20.12
N HIS A 136 4.96 9.81 -19.37
CA HIS A 136 3.70 9.24 -19.86
C HIS A 136 3.76 7.87 -20.55
N LYS A 137 4.94 7.25 -20.67
CA LYS A 137 5.10 5.89 -21.21
C LYS A 137 5.05 4.86 -20.09
N TYR A 138 4.39 3.73 -20.33
CA TYR A 138 4.37 2.61 -19.40
C TYR A 138 5.76 2.00 -19.27
N LEU A 139 6.24 1.81 -18.05
CA LEU A 139 7.48 1.10 -17.75
C LEU A 139 7.19 -0.32 -17.30
N ALA A 140 6.26 -0.46 -16.35
CA ALA A 140 5.88 -1.74 -15.79
C ALA A 140 4.43 -1.72 -15.29
N ILE A 141 3.81 -2.89 -15.31
CA ILE A 141 2.53 -3.16 -14.64
C ILE A 141 2.75 -4.36 -13.73
N SER A 142 2.27 -4.28 -12.50
CA SER A 142 2.32 -5.39 -11.55
C SER A 142 0.91 -5.88 -11.26
N PHE A 143 0.69 -7.19 -11.31
CA PHE A 143 -0.48 -7.83 -10.75
C PHE A 143 -0.07 -8.51 -9.44
N ILE A 144 -0.81 -8.22 -8.37
CA ILE A 144 -0.55 -8.73 -7.03
C ILE A 144 -1.81 -9.41 -6.53
N SER A 145 -1.65 -10.60 -5.97
CA SER A 145 -2.72 -11.33 -5.29
C SER A 145 -2.24 -11.73 -3.90
N GLU A 146 -3.06 -11.47 -2.89
CA GLU A 146 -2.68 -11.68 -1.50
C GLU A 146 -3.78 -12.41 -0.73
N ILE A 147 -3.40 -13.52 -0.09
CA ILE A 147 -4.30 -14.39 0.68
C ILE A 147 -3.91 -14.32 2.15
N LYS A 148 -4.88 -13.96 3.00
CA LYS A 148 -4.68 -13.90 4.44
C LYS A 148 -4.68 -15.30 5.04
N ILE A 149 -3.59 -15.65 5.73
CA ILE A 149 -3.40 -16.95 6.38
C ILE A 149 -3.56 -16.90 7.90
N SER A 150 -3.39 -15.74 8.53
CA SER A 150 -3.74 -15.55 9.94
C SER A 150 -4.08 -14.10 10.25
N HIS A 151 -4.75 -13.90 11.39
CA HIS A 151 -4.81 -12.60 12.06
C HIS A 151 -3.48 -12.28 12.75
#